data_AF-A0A552V662-F1
#
_entry.id   AF-A0A552V662-F1
#
_cell.length_a   1.000
_cell.length_b   1.000
_cell.length_c   1.000
_cell.angle_alpha   90.00
_cell.angle_beta   90.00
_cell.angle_gamma   90.00
#
_symmetry.space_group_name_H-M   'P 1'
#
loop_
_entity.id
_entity.type
_entity.pdbx_description
1 polymer ?
#
loop_
_entity_poly.entity_id
_entity_poly.type
_entity_poly.pdbx_seq_one_letter_code
_entity_poly.pdbx_strand_id
1 'polypeptide(L)'
;MKLHKQLLSLLLFFFTLTIFAQSTEKPFWEAFPKPDKWVTDYEDIFTDNQELALIEMVTAYEKKTGVSIIIVTLNSPKGLDQITVDIATQWLAPKKVVDNSILIAISKGMHRMRIQNGNKIKETISDAETKDIINNVFVPEFQKNNYYEATSNGIMAISKQLKHLEKPVTDK
;
A
#
# COMPACT_ATOMS: atom_id res chain seq x y z
N MET A 1 53.55 27.41 -25.65
CA MET A 1 52.24 28.04 -25.37
C MET A 1 51.01 27.29 -25.91
N LYS A 2 51.08 26.60 -27.07
CA LYS A 2 49.93 25.83 -27.63
C LYS A 2 49.66 24.50 -26.88
N LEU A 3 50.70 23.82 -26.40
CA LEU A 3 50.58 22.53 -25.71
C LEU A 3 49.88 22.62 -24.33
N HIS A 4 50.15 23.68 -23.56
CA HIS A 4 49.46 23.93 -22.28
C HIS A 4 47.97 24.25 -22.44
N LYS A 5 47.57 24.89 -23.56
CA LYS A 5 46.15 25.16 -23.85
C LYS A 5 45.38 23.89 -24.20
N GLN A 6 46.02 22.90 -24.83
CA GLN A 6 45.38 21.62 -25.16
C GLN A 6 45.28 20.68 -23.95
N LEU A 7 46.27 20.68 -23.04
CA LEU A 7 46.14 19.97 -21.76
C LEU A 7 45.05 20.58 -20.85
N LEU A 8 44.93 21.91 -20.81
CA LEU A 8 43.90 22.59 -20.02
C LEU A 8 42.49 22.33 -20.60
N SER A 9 42.37 22.23 -21.92
CA SER A 9 41.11 21.92 -22.60
C SER A 9 40.68 20.45 -22.41
N LEU A 10 41.62 19.52 -22.28
CA LEU A 10 41.32 18.11 -21.97
C LEU A 10 40.91 17.91 -20.50
N LEU A 11 41.49 18.68 -19.58
CA LEU A 11 41.13 18.66 -18.16
C LEU A 11 39.71 19.22 -17.92
N LEU A 12 39.33 20.26 -18.68
CA LEU A 12 37.97 20.82 -18.68
C LEU A 12 36.93 19.88 -19.33
N PHE A 13 37.33 19.08 -20.32
CA PHE A 13 36.44 18.10 -20.96
C PHE A 13 36.21 16.85 -20.08
N PHE A 14 37.18 16.48 -19.26
CA PHE A 14 37.02 15.42 -18.26
C PHE A 14 36.22 15.87 -17.02
N PHE A 15 36.19 17.17 -16.72
CA PHE A 15 35.40 17.72 -15.60
C PHE A 15 33.90 17.85 -15.93
N THR A 16 33.50 17.78 -17.20
CA THR A 16 32.09 17.88 -17.62
C THR A 16 31.36 16.53 -17.74
N LEU A 17 32.04 15.39 -17.54
CA LEU A 17 31.41 14.06 -17.63
C LEU A 17 30.98 13.46 -16.28
N THR A 18 31.26 14.12 -15.15
CA THR A 18 30.88 13.62 -13.82
C THR A 18 29.65 14.32 -13.23
N ILE A 19 28.75 14.83 -14.08
CA ILE A 19 27.37 15.10 -13.67
C ILE A 19 26.55 13.87 -14.09
N PHE A 20 26.84 12.74 -13.46
CA PHE A 20 25.82 11.70 -13.35
C PHE A 20 24.69 12.35 -12.55
N ALA A 21 23.55 12.56 -13.20
CA ALA A 21 22.32 12.93 -12.53
C ALA A 21 22.07 11.91 -11.41
N GLN A 22 22.37 12.28 -10.17
CA GLN A 22 21.75 11.62 -9.03
C GLN A 22 20.28 12.03 -9.10
N SER A 23 19.49 11.28 -9.86
CA SER A 23 18.07 11.17 -9.59
C SER A 23 17.98 10.57 -8.20
N THR A 24 17.86 11.41 -7.18
CA THR A 24 17.32 10.98 -5.91
C THR A 24 15.86 10.67 -6.18
N GLU A 25 15.60 9.47 -6.71
CA GLU A 25 14.25 8.91 -6.68
C GLU A 25 13.85 8.95 -5.21
N LYS A 26 12.94 9.87 -4.90
CA LYS A 26 12.44 10.01 -3.55
C LYS A 26 11.82 8.66 -3.18
N PRO A 27 12.17 8.09 -2.03
CA PRO A 27 11.57 6.84 -1.64
C PRO A 27 10.05 7.00 -1.56
N PHE A 28 9.31 5.92 -1.79
CA PHE A 28 7.84 5.94 -1.90
C PHE A 28 7.14 6.77 -0.82
N TRP A 29 7.60 6.67 0.44
CA TRP A 29 7.07 7.38 1.62
C TRP A 29 7.30 8.90 1.65
N GLU A 30 7.91 9.46 0.61
CA GLU A 30 8.07 10.90 0.37
C GLU A 30 7.26 11.40 -0.85
N ALA A 31 7.08 10.56 -1.87
CA ALA A 31 6.43 10.95 -3.12
C ALA A 31 4.95 10.55 -3.19
N PHE A 32 4.53 9.48 -2.49
CA PHE A 32 3.18 8.90 -2.51
C PHE A 32 2.51 8.93 -3.90
N PRO A 33 3.14 8.38 -4.96
CA PRO A 33 2.50 8.27 -6.27
C PRO A 33 1.11 7.64 -6.09
N LYS A 34 0.10 8.28 -6.67
CA LYS A 34 -1.27 7.76 -6.59
C LYS A 34 -1.28 6.38 -7.27
N PRO A 35 -1.81 5.34 -6.62
CA PRO A 35 -1.72 4.00 -7.17
C PRO A 35 -2.78 3.84 -8.26
N ASP A 36 -2.43 3.12 -9.34
CA ASP A 36 -3.37 2.79 -10.42
C ASP A 36 -4.38 1.73 -10.00
N LYS A 37 -4.06 0.97 -8.95
CA LYS A 37 -4.86 -0.13 -8.39
C LYS A 37 -4.82 -0.07 -6.86
N TRP A 38 -5.81 -0.67 -6.20
CA TRP A 38 -5.85 -0.69 -4.73
C TRP A 38 -4.90 -1.70 -4.07
N VAL A 39 -4.01 -2.33 -4.82
CA VAL A 39 -2.93 -3.20 -4.30
C VAL A 39 -1.61 -2.65 -4.80
N THR A 40 -0.65 -2.50 -3.90
CA THR A 40 0.70 -2.05 -4.24
C THR A 40 1.71 -2.77 -3.36
N ASP A 41 2.54 -3.61 -3.97
CA ASP A 41 3.50 -4.47 -3.27
C ASP A 41 4.94 -3.92 -3.43
N TYR A 42 5.44 -3.12 -2.48
CA TYR A 42 6.81 -2.59 -2.52
C TYR A 42 7.85 -3.53 -1.88
N GLU A 43 7.42 -4.61 -1.24
CA GLU A 43 8.30 -5.58 -0.60
C GLU A 43 8.37 -6.93 -1.35
N ASP A 44 7.77 -7.01 -2.54
CA ASP A 44 7.71 -8.21 -3.40
C ASP A 44 7.32 -9.47 -2.61
N ILE A 45 6.28 -9.36 -1.77
CA ILE A 45 5.80 -10.47 -0.94
C ILE A 45 4.72 -11.31 -1.62
N PHE A 46 4.16 -10.81 -2.71
CA PHE A 46 3.21 -11.49 -3.57
C PHE A 46 3.86 -11.81 -4.92
N THR A 47 3.44 -12.94 -5.51
CA THR A 47 3.67 -13.19 -6.93
C THR A 47 2.70 -12.37 -7.79
N ASP A 48 3.01 -12.14 -9.06
CA ASP A 48 2.13 -11.42 -10.00
C ASP A 48 0.69 -11.98 -10.01
N ASN A 49 0.54 -13.30 -10.00
CA ASN A 49 -0.77 -13.96 -9.98
C ASN A 49 -1.54 -13.70 -8.67
N GLN A 50 -0.82 -13.68 -7.55
CA GLN A 50 -1.40 -13.39 -6.24
C GLN A 50 -1.82 -11.93 -6.14
N GLU A 51 -0.99 -11.00 -6.62
CA GLU A 51 -1.33 -9.58 -6.67
C GLU A 51 -2.58 -9.35 -7.53
N LEU A 52 -2.63 -9.95 -8.73
CA LEU A 52 -3.80 -9.90 -9.62
C LEU A 52 -5.06 -10.44 -8.93
N ALA A 53 -4.97 -11.59 -8.24
CA ALA A 53 -6.08 -12.15 -7.50
C ALA A 53 -6.57 -11.21 -6.39
N LEU A 54 -5.66 -10.58 -5.63
CA LEU A 54 -6.01 -9.60 -4.60
C LEU A 54 -6.69 -8.37 -5.20
N ILE A 55 -6.19 -7.86 -6.34
CA ILE A 55 -6.79 -6.75 -7.09
C ILE A 55 -8.23 -7.08 -7.49
N GLU A 56 -8.45 -8.27 -8.05
CA GLU A 56 -9.78 -8.72 -8.44
C GLU A 56 -10.74 -8.80 -7.24
N MET A 57 -10.27 -9.36 -6.12
CA MET A 57 -11.05 -9.46 -4.88
C MET A 57 -11.48 -8.10 -4.36
N VAL A 58 -10.55 -7.15 -4.20
CA VAL A 58 -10.88 -5.83 -3.64
C VAL A 58 -11.72 -4.99 -4.60
N THR A 59 -11.51 -5.13 -5.91
CA THR A 59 -12.31 -4.43 -6.93
C THR A 59 -13.74 -4.96 -6.97
N ALA A 60 -13.92 -6.29 -6.91
CA ALA A 60 -15.25 -6.90 -6.87
C ALA A 60 -16.01 -6.50 -5.59
N TYR A 61 -15.30 -6.45 -4.46
CA TYR A 61 -15.86 -6.04 -3.18
C TYR A 61 -16.29 -4.57 -3.18
N GLU A 62 -15.46 -3.67 -3.71
CA GLU A 62 -15.78 -2.25 -3.89
C GLU A 62 -17.00 -2.06 -4.80
N LYS A 63 -17.09 -2.79 -5.91
CA LYS A 63 -18.27 -2.72 -6.80
C LYS A 63 -19.55 -3.11 -6.06
N LYS A 64 -19.50 -4.16 -5.24
CA LYS A 64 -20.65 -4.72 -4.52
C LYS A 64 -21.12 -3.85 -3.35
N THR A 65 -20.19 -3.27 -2.59
CA THR A 65 -20.49 -2.58 -1.32
C THR A 65 -20.28 -1.07 -1.39
N GLY A 66 -19.47 -0.61 -2.34
CA GLY A 66 -18.94 0.75 -2.39
C GLY A 66 -17.74 0.98 -1.45
N VAL A 67 -17.34 -0.01 -0.64
CA VAL A 67 -16.22 0.07 0.31
C VAL A 67 -14.91 -0.26 -0.40
N SER A 68 -13.94 0.65 -0.35
CA SER A 68 -12.61 0.44 -0.94
C SER A 68 -11.70 -0.27 0.07
N ILE A 69 -11.12 -1.41 -0.30
CA ILE A 69 -10.04 -2.05 0.48
C ILE A 69 -8.73 -1.80 -0.25
N ILE A 70 -7.81 -1.10 0.41
CA ILE A 70 -6.49 -0.75 -0.11
C ILE A 70 -5.45 -1.59 0.61
N ILE A 71 -4.52 -2.17 -0.15
CA ILE A 71 -3.45 -3.04 0.34
C ILE A 71 -2.14 -2.41 -0.08
N VAL A 72 -1.26 -2.19 0.89
CA VAL A 72 0.09 -1.72 0.63
C VAL A 72 1.08 -2.58 1.42
N THR A 73 2.12 -3.03 0.75
CA THR A 73 3.27 -3.65 1.42
C THR A 73 4.42 -2.67 1.34
N LEU A 74 5.08 -2.39 2.47
CA LEU A 74 6.18 -1.44 2.51
C LEU A 74 6.98 -1.57 3.80
N ASN A 75 8.27 -1.27 3.70
CA ASN A 75 9.12 -0.99 4.84
C ASN A 75 9.42 0.51 4.86
N SER A 76 9.10 1.19 5.97
CA SER A 76 9.25 2.64 6.09
C SER A 76 9.96 3.02 7.40
N PRO A 77 10.96 3.92 7.36
CA PRO A 77 11.64 4.40 8.56
C PRO A 77 10.71 5.21 9.49
N LYS A 78 9.58 5.71 8.98
CA LYS A 78 8.54 6.38 9.78
C LYS A 78 7.73 5.40 10.64
N GLY A 79 7.85 4.09 10.37
CA GLY A 79 7.03 3.05 10.94
C GLY A 79 5.59 3.01 10.39
N LEU A 80 4.89 1.90 10.64
CA LEU A 80 3.55 1.69 10.09
C LEU A 80 2.50 2.67 10.60
N ASP A 81 2.59 3.13 11.84
CA ASP A 81 1.57 4.00 12.44
C ASP A 81 1.50 5.37 11.75
N GLN A 82 2.65 5.96 11.42
CA GLN A 82 2.69 7.25 10.72
C GLN A 82 2.48 7.07 9.21
N ILE A 83 3.10 6.06 8.58
CA ILE A 83 3.02 5.92 7.13
C ILE A 83 1.60 5.60 6.64
N THR A 84 0.79 4.88 7.42
CA THR A 84 -0.62 4.63 7.04
C THR A 84 -1.45 5.90 7.05
N VAL A 85 -1.19 6.81 7.98
CA VAL A 85 -1.86 8.12 8.03
C VAL A 85 -1.45 8.97 6.82
N ASP A 86 -0.17 8.98 6.48
CA ASP A 86 0.34 9.69 5.31
C ASP A 86 -0.30 9.13 4.02
N ILE A 87 -0.33 7.80 3.86
CA ILE A 87 -0.96 7.13 2.71
C ILE A 87 -2.45 7.48 2.64
N ALA A 88 -3.20 7.34 3.74
CA ALA A 88 -4.62 7.66 3.76
C ALA A 88 -4.87 9.13 3.38
N THR A 89 -4.00 10.04 3.83
CA THR A 89 -4.11 11.47 3.51
C THR A 89 -3.85 11.74 2.04
N GLN A 90 -2.82 11.13 1.45
CA GLN A 90 -2.39 11.41 0.08
C GLN A 90 -3.24 10.68 -0.96
N TRP A 91 -3.61 9.42 -0.70
CA TRP A 91 -4.30 8.57 -1.67
C TRP A 91 -5.81 8.66 -1.58
N LEU A 92 -6.35 8.89 -0.38
CA LEU A 92 -7.79 8.75 -0.12
C LEU A 92 -8.51 10.08 0.09
N ALA A 93 -7.83 11.23 0.08
CA ALA A 93 -8.47 12.54 0.04
C ALA A 93 -9.12 12.74 -1.35
N PRO A 94 -10.45 12.89 -1.49
CA PRO A 94 -11.40 13.62 -0.63
C PRO A 94 -12.12 12.78 0.45
N LYS A 95 -12.61 13.44 1.51
CA LYS A 95 -13.23 12.85 2.72
C LYS A 95 -14.16 11.64 2.47
N LYS A 96 -14.96 11.66 1.40
CA LYS A 96 -15.89 10.57 1.07
C LYS A 96 -15.18 9.22 0.81
N VAL A 97 -14.01 9.25 0.17
CA VAL A 97 -13.20 8.06 -0.11
C VAL A 97 -12.55 7.59 1.19
N VAL A 98 -11.93 8.49 1.96
CA VAL A 98 -11.39 8.18 3.31
C VAL A 98 -12.43 7.50 4.19
N ASP A 99 -13.64 8.06 4.29
CA ASP A 99 -14.67 7.56 5.21
C ASP A 99 -15.10 6.13 4.90
N ASN A 100 -15.12 5.74 3.62
CA ASN A 100 -15.60 4.44 3.14
C ASN A 100 -14.48 3.50 2.68
N SER A 101 -13.33 3.57 3.35
CA SER A 101 -12.14 2.81 2.98
C SER A 101 -11.52 2.04 4.15
N ILE A 102 -10.77 0.99 3.81
CA ILE A 102 -9.94 0.21 4.73
C ILE A 102 -8.55 0.13 4.13
N LEU A 103 -7.55 0.67 4.82
CA LEU A 103 -6.15 0.54 4.43
C LEU A 103 -5.50 -0.59 5.24
N ILE A 104 -5.03 -1.62 4.55
CA ILE A 104 -4.25 -2.73 5.08
C ILE A 104 -2.79 -2.47 4.68
N ALA A 105 -1.96 -2.10 5.65
CA ALA A 105 -0.52 -1.96 5.46
C ALA A 105 0.22 -3.12 6.10
N ILE A 106 1.07 -3.78 5.33
CA ILE A 106 1.88 -4.93 5.75
C ILE A 106 3.34 -4.54 5.62
N SER A 107 4.15 -4.88 6.63
CA SER A 107 5.59 -4.78 6.53
C SER A 107 6.24 -6.12 6.91
N LYS A 108 6.79 -6.80 5.91
CA LYS A 108 7.59 -8.01 6.12
C LYS A 108 8.89 -7.66 6.82
N GLY A 109 9.59 -6.62 6.37
CA GLY A 109 10.85 -6.17 6.96
C GLY A 109 10.73 -5.75 8.42
N MET A 110 9.57 -5.22 8.84
CA MET A 110 9.32 -4.85 10.24
C MET A 110 8.62 -5.94 11.06
N HIS A 111 8.15 -7.03 10.44
CA HIS A 111 7.23 -8.00 11.06
C HIS A 111 6.02 -7.35 11.72
N ARG A 112 5.44 -6.32 11.06
CA ARG A 112 4.29 -5.57 11.57
C ARG A 112 3.23 -5.41 10.49
N MET A 113 1.99 -5.22 10.91
CA MET A 113 0.90 -4.78 10.04
C MET A 113 0.05 -3.74 10.75
N ARG A 114 -0.72 -2.98 9.97
CA ARG A 114 -1.72 -2.03 10.46
C ARG A 114 -2.94 -2.08 9.56
N ILE A 115 -4.12 -2.11 10.17
CA ILE A 115 -5.38 -1.85 9.47
C ILE A 115 -5.90 -0.50 9.95
N GLN A 116 -6.19 0.39 9.01
CA GLN A 116 -6.77 1.70 9.25
C GLN A 116 -8.15 1.78 8.60
N ASN A 117 -9.18 1.77 9.44
CA ASN A 117 -10.57 1.90 9.03
C ASN A 117 -10.94 3.37 8.86
N GLY A 118 -11.65 3.69 7.77
CA GLY A 118 -12.36 4.96 7.59
C GLY A 118 -13.48 5.15 8.60
N ASN A 119 -13.95 6.39 8.76
CA ASN A 119 -14.93 6.71 9.82
C ASN A 119 -16.23 5.92 9.69
N LYS A 120 -16.78 5.72 8.49
CA LYS A 120 -18.01 4.93 8.31
C LYS A 120 -17.79 3.44 8.54
N ILE A 121 -16.59 2.95 8.25
CA ILE A 121 -16.23 1.56 8.52
C ILE A 121 -16.22 1.30 10.03
N LYS A 122 -15.71 2.25 10.82
CA LYS A 122 -15.70 2.16 12.29
C LYS A 122 -17.08 2.13 12.94
N GLU A 123 -18.11 2.61 12.25
CA GLU A 123 -19.51 2.48 12.71
C GLU A 123 -20.00 1.03 12.62
N THR A 124 -19.36 0.19 11.81
CA THR A 124 -19.68 -1.24 11.68
C THR A 124 -18.69 -2.14 12.42
N ILE A 125 -17.40 -1.99 12.14
CA ILE A 125 -16.35 -2.84 12.70
C ILE A 125 -15.47 -2.01 13.62
N SER A 126 -15.48 -2.36 14.90
CA SER A 126 -14.69 -1.69 15.91
C SER A 126 -13.19 -1.94 15.75
N ASP A 127 -12.38 -1.09 16.37
CA ASP A 127 -10.92 -1.28 16.42
C ASP A 127 -10.56 -2.60 17.14
N ALA A 128 -11.38 -3.04 18.11
CA ALA A 128 -11.20 -4.31 18.81
C ALA A 128 -11.45 -5.51 17.88
N GLU A 129 -12.55 -5.53 17.14
CA GLU A 129 -12.84 -6.59 16.16
C GLU A 129 -11.80 -6.62 15.03
N THR A 130 -11.35 -5.46 14.60
CA THR A 130 -10.26 -5.36 13.61
C THR A 130 -8.97 -5.98 14.15
N LYS A 131 -8.64 -5.70 15.43
CA LYS A 131 -7.50 -6.31 16.10
C LYS A 131 -7.65 -7.83 16.25
N ASP A 132 -8.87 -8.31 16.51
CA ASP A 132 -9.15 -9.74 16.57
C ASP A 132 -8.96 -10.42 15.21
N ILE A 133 -9.36 -9.77 14.10
CA ILE A 133 -9.05 -10.27 12.75
C ILE A 133 -7.54 -10.33 12.54
N ILE A 134 -6.79 -9.30 12.90
CA ILE A 134 -5.32 -9.30 12.79
C ILE A 134 -4.72 -10.51 13.54
N ASN A 135 -5.09 -10.68 14.81
CA ASN A 135 -4.50 -11.70 15.68
C ASN A 135 -4.88 -13.13 15.28
N ASN A 136 -6.11 -13.34 14.82
CA ASN A 136 -6.64 -14.68 14.57
C ASN A 136 -6.57 -15.11 13.10
N VAL A 137 -6.41 -14.17 12.16
CA VAL A 137 -6.41 -14.45 10.72
C VAL A 137 -5.06 -14.14 10.08
N PHE A 138 -4.52 -12.94 10.30
CA PHE A 138 -3.28 -12.52 9.65
C PHE A 138 -2.04 -13.10 10.32
N VAL A 139 -1.91 -12.92 11.65
CA VAL A 139 -0.71 -13.31 12.40
C VAL A 139 -0.34 -14.79 12.25
N PRO A 140 -1.27 -15.77 12.32
CA PRO A 140 -0.94 -17.18 12.17
C PRO A 140 -0.36 -17.54 10.80
N GLU A 141 -0.78 -16.85 9.74
CA GLU A 141 -0.28 -17.07 8.38
C GLU A 141 1.05 -16.34 8.15
N PHE A 142 1.24 -15.14 8.71
CA PHE A 142 2.53 -14.47 8.69
C PHE A 142 3.65 -15.28 9.36
N GLN A 143 3.34 -15.98 10.46
CA GLN A 143 4.30 -16.89 11.11
C GLN A 143 4.78 -18.03 10.20
N LYS A 144 4.00 -18.37 9.18
CA LYS A 144 4.33 -19.39 8.17
C LYS A 144 4.93 -18.79 6.89
N ASN A 145 5.12 -17.47 6.83
CA ASN A 145 5.44 -16.70 5.63
C ASN A 145 4.37 -16.74 4.52
N ASN A 146 3.12 -17.05 4.88
CA ASN A 146 1.99 -17.14 3.95
C ASN A 146 1.30 -15.78 3.81
N TYR A 147 1.99 -14.79 3.23
CA TYR A 147 1.49 -13.41 3.15
C TYR A 147 0.25 -13.27 2.28
N TYR A 148 0.18 -14.00 1.17
CA TYR A 148 -0.99 -14.01 0.30
C TYR A 148 -2.21 -14.58 1.02
N GLU A 149 -2.08 -15.74 1.66
CA GLU A 149 -3.17 -16.40 2.40
C GLU A 149 -3.61 -15.54 3.58
N ALA A 150 -2.68 -14.92 4.32
CA ALA A 150 -2.99 -13.98 5.38
C ALA A 150 -3.89 -12.84 4.85
N THR A 151 -3.52 -12.28 3.70
CA THR A 151 -4.18 -11.13 3.09
C THR A 151 -5.54 -11.51 2.51
N SER A 152 -5.64 -12.60 1.75
CA SER A 152 -6.89 -13.06 1.15
C SER A 152 -7.91 -13.49 2.21
N ASN A 153 -7.48 -14.23 3.24
CA ASN A 153 -8.32 -14.59 4.38
C ASN A 153 -8.73 -13.36 5.20
N GLY A 154 -7.82 -12.40 5.37
CA GLY A 154 -8.10 -11.12 6.02
C GLY A 154 -9.20 -10.33 5.31
N ILE A 155 -9.13 -10.21 3.98
CA ILE A 155 -10.19 -9.59 3.17
C ILE A 155 -11.52 -10.31 3.40
N MET A 156 -11.55 -11.64 3.32
CA MET A 156 -12.78 -12.40 3.55
C MET A 156 -13.36 -12.20 4.95
N ALA A 157 -12.51 -12.15 5.98
CA ALA A 157 -12.92 -11.92 7.36
C ALA A 157 -13.53 -10.51 7.55
N ILE A 158 -12.90 -9.49 6.96
CA ILE A 158 -13.41 -8.11 6.95
C ILE A 158 -14.73 -8.04 6.20
N SER A 159 -14.81 -8.59 4.99
CA SER A 159 -16.04 -8.63 4.19
C SER A 159 -17.19 -9.32 4.93
N LYS A 160 -16.89 -10.34 5.74
CA LYS A 160 -17.89 -11.03 6.57
C LYS A 160 -18.49 -10.11 7.64
N GLN A 161 -17.69 -9.24 8.25
CA GLN A 161 -18.17 -8.27 9.25
C GLN A 161 -19.01 -7.14 8.62
N LEU A 162 -18.77 -6.85 7.34
CA LEU A 162 -19.41 -5.77 6.62
C LEU A 162 -20.58 -6.22 5.73
N LYS A 163 -21.08 -7.46 5.89
CA LYS A 163 -22.08 -8.07 5.01
C LYS A 163 -23.37 -7.26 4.82
N HIS A 164 -23.78 -6.49 5.82
CA HIS A 164 -24.99 -5.64 5.73
C HIS A 164 -24.80 -4.41 4.83
N LEU A 165 -23.57 -4.09 4.41
CA LEU A 165 -23.26 -3.01 3.46
C LEU A 165 -23.35 -3.46 1.99
N GLU A 166 -23.67 -4.73 1.73
CA GLU A 166 -23.91 -5.21 0.38
C GLU A 166 -25.12 -4.49 -0.22
N LYS A 167 -24.93 -3.84 -1.38
CA LYS A 167 -26.04 -3.22 -2.09
C LYS A 167 -27.05 -4.32 -2.47
N PRO A 168 -28.36 -4.10 -2.29
CA PRO A 168 -29.35 -5.06 -2.74
C PRO A 168 -29.13 -5.31 -4.23
N VAL A 169 -29.20 -6.57 -4.65
CA VAL A 169 -29.18 -6.92 -6.07
C VAL A 169 -30.44 -6.28 -6.67
N THR A 170 -30.26 -5.15 -7.34
CA THR A 170 -31.33 -4.58 -8.16
C THR A 170 -31.50 -5.51 -9.34
N ASP A 171 -32.47 -6.43 -9.25
CA ASP A 171 -32.97 -7.16 -10.42
C ASP A 171 -33.39 -6.11 -11.45
N LYS A 172 -32.78 -6.17 -12.63
CA LYS A 172 -33.24 -5.48 -13.83
C LYS A 172 -33.76 -6.52 -14.80
#